data_AF-A0A953W2S8-F1
#
_entry.id   AF-A0A953W2S8-F1
#
_cell.length_a   1.000
_cell.length_b   1.000
_cell.length_c   1.000
_cell.angle_alpha   90.00
_cell.angle_beta   90.00
_cell.angle_gamma   90.00
#
_symmetry.space_group_name_H-M   'P 1'
#
loop_
_entity.id
_entity.type
_entity.pdbx_description
1 polymer ?
#
loop_
_entity_poly.entity_id
_entity_poly.type
_entity_poly.pdbx_seq_one_letter_code
_entity_poly.pdbx_strand_id
1 'polypeptide(L)'
;ANNPHGGEHLKDLLVGQILWVQPQQLIPVAILYALALAVWFAARNRIGQIGFYILFALVVTQSVQLVGVYLVFASLIIPALAAKRYPAGVRLIVGYVVGMLGYIAGLVASSLFDLPTGAVIVVALLAVFIPVALFGPGSGEQAVKHAT
;
A
#
# COMPACT_ATOMS: atom_id res chain seq x y z
N ALA A 1 -32.53 25.16 -10.40
CA ALA A 1 -31.32 24.93 -9.58
C ALA A 1 -30.26 24.31 -10.47
N ASN A 2 -29.38 25.13 -11.05
CA ASN A 2 -28.37 24.74 -12.03
C ASN A 2 -27.04 25.24 -11.46
N ASN A 3 -26.33 24.37 -10.74
CA ASN A 3 -25.03 24.70 -10.16
C ASN A 3 -23.97 23.81 -10.84
N PRO A 4 -23.27 24.30 -11.88
CA PRO A 4 -22.42 23.48 -12.75
C PRO A 4 -21.18 22.90 -12.06
N HIS A 5 -20.84 23.38 -10.87
CA HIS A 5 -19.59 23.07 -10.15
C HIS A 5 -19.64 21.81 -9.25
N GLY A 6 -20.81 21.18 -9.07
CA GLY A 6 -20.93 19.98 -8.24
C GLY A 6 -20.16 18.77 -8.78
N GLY A 7 -20.08 18.65 -10.12
CA GLY A 7 -19.33 17.57 -10.77
C GLY A 7 -17.81 17.72 -10.66
N GLU A 8 -17.31 18.95 -10.54
CA GLU A 8 -15.89 19.25 -10.35
C GLU A 8 -15.44 18.88 -8.93
N HIS A 9 -16.24 19.21 -7.91
CA HIS A 9 -15.99 18.79 -6.53
C HIS A 9 -16.01 17.25 -6.35
N LEU A 10 -16.86 16.53 -7.09
CA LEU A 10 -16.88 15.07 -7.08
C LEU A 10 -15.66 14.48 -7.79
N LYS A 11 -15.16 15.12 -8.86
CA LYS A 11 -13.90 14.76 -9.50
C LYS A 11 -12.71 15.02 -8.57
N ASP A 12 -12.69 16.11 -7.83
CA ASP A 12 -11.61 16.40 -6.87
C ASP A 12 -11.56 15.38 -5.72
N LEU A 13 -12.72 14.89 -5.28
CA LEU A 13 -12.83 13.78 -4.31
C LEU A 13 -12.46 12.41 -4.91
N LEU A 14 -12.72 12.17 -6.20
CA LEU A 14 -12.43 10.89 -6.88
C LEU A 14 -11.00 10.79 -7.44
N VAL A 15 -10.40 11.89 -7.89
CA VAL A 15 -9.09 11.92 -8.56
C VAL A 15 -7.95 11.93 -7.54
N GLY A 16 -8.21 12.41 -6.32
CA GLY A 16 -7.22 12.52 -5.26
C GLY A 16 -6.23 13.64 -5.55
N GLN A 17 -6.24 14.68 -4.73
CA GLN A 17 -5.29 15.81 -4.75
C GLN A 17 -3.87 15.41 -4.30
N ILE A 18 -3.29 14.33 -4.82
CA ILE A 18 -1.87 14.00 -4.56
C ILE A 18 -0.96 15.10 -5.12
N LEU A 19 -1.38 15.79 -6.19
CA LEU A 19 -0.68 16.91 -6.81
C LEU A 19 -0.91 18.28 -6.13
N TRP A 20 -1.89 18.39 -5.21
CA TRP A 20 -2.24 19.64 -4.53
C TRP A 20 -2.04 19.56 -3.00
N VAL A 21 -1.23 18.60 -2.54
CA VAL A 21 -0.94 18.47 -1.11
C VAL A 21 0.02 19.61 -0.71
N GLN A 22 -0.49 20.54 0.08
CA GLN A 22 0.33 21.62 0.64
C GLN A 22 1.34 21.01 1.62
N PRO A 23 2.64 21.35 1.54
CA PRO A 23 3.67 20.86 2.47
C PRO A 23 3.32 21.07 3.95
N GLN A 24 2.52 22.11 4.25
CA GLN A 24 2.05 22.40 5.60
C GLN A 24 1.09 21.33 6.17
N GLN A 25 0.35 20.58 5.34
CA GLN A 25 -0.55 19.50 5.79
C GLN A 25 0.13 18.13 5.87
N LEU A 26 1.30 17.97 5.22
CA LEU A 26 2.09 16.75 5.32
C LEU A 26 2.78 16.60 6.67
N ILE A 27 3.16 17.71 7.32
CA ILE A 27 3.91 17.71 8.58
C ILE A 27 3.13 17.05 9.73
N PRO A 28 1.85 17.40 10.00
CA PRO A 28 1.07 16.74 11.05
C PRO A 28 0.90 15.24 10.81
N VAL A 29 0.67 14.84 9.55
CA VAL A 29 0.51 13.44 9.17
C VAL A 29 1.83 12.67 9.34
N ALA A 30 2.95 13.27 8.94
CA ALA A 30 4.27 12.69 9.13
C ALA A 30 4.63 12.55 10.61
N ILE A 31 4.31 13.55 11.45
CA ILE A 31 4.49 13.49 12.90
C ILE A 31 3.62 12.38 13.49
N LEU A 32 2.36 12.25 13.05
CA LEU A 32 1.44 11.22 13.53
C LEU A 32 1.93 9.81 13.15
N TYR A 33 2.41 9.60 11.92
CA TYR A 33 3.04 8.34 11.53
C TYR A 33 4.35 8.09 12.27
N ALA A 34 5.19 9.11 12.48
CA ALA A 34 6.43 8.98 13.24
C ALA A 34 6.16 8.61 14.71
N LEU A 35 5.17 9.24 15.35
CA LEU A 35 4.70 8.89 16.69
C LEU A 35 4.14 7.47 16.74
N ALA A 36 3.30 7.09 15.78
CA ALA A 36 2.78 5.73 15.68
C ALA A 36 3.93 4.70 15.57
N LEU A 37 4.94 5.00 14.75
CA LEU A 37 6.12 4.15 14.57
C LEU A 37 7.02 4.12 15.82
N ALA A 38 7.19 5.25 16.49
CA ALA A 38 7.95 5.35 17.73
C ALA A 38 7.27 4.58 18.88
N VAL A 39 5.95 4.72 19.01
CA VAL A 39 5.14 3.93 19.96
C VAL A 39 5.24 2.45 19.62
N TRP A 40 5.15 2.08 18.34
CA TRP A 40 5.34 0.70 17.91
C TRP A 40 6.71 0.16 18.30
N PHE A 41 7.79 0.88 18.02
CA PHE A 41 9.15 0.42 18.32
C PHE A 41 9.43 0.35 19.82
N ALA A 42 9.00 1.35 20.58
CA ALA A 42 9.20 1.43 22.02
C ALA A 42 8.38 0.38 22.80
N ALA A 43 7.19 0.05 22.31
CA ALA A 43 6.26 -0.83 23.00
C ALA A 43 6.09 -2.19 22.27
N ARG A 44 6.91 -2.48 21.25
CA ARG A 44 6.90 -3.76 20.53
C ARG A 44 7.01 -4.97 21.45
N ASN A 45 7.83 -4.85 22.49
CA ASN A 45 8.05 -5.93 23.47
C ASN A 45 6.92 -6.06 24.51
N ARG A 46 6.02 -5.08 24.64
CA ARG A 46 5.01 -4.99 25.72
C ARG A 46 3.57 -5.19 25.23
N ILE A 47 3.22 -4.78 24.01
CA ILE A 47 1.79 -4.69 23.59
C ILE A 47 1.29 -5.95 22.84
N GLY A 48 2.15 -6.94 22.59
CA GLY A 48 1.76 -8.21 21.97
C GLY A 48 1.02 -8.05 20.62
N GLN A 49 0.20 -9.04 20.26
CA GLN A 49 -0.55 -9.05 18.99
C GLN A 49 -1.71 -8.04 18.98
N ILE A 50 -2.34 -7.77 20.13
CA ILE A 50 -3.51 -6.88 20.23
C ILE A 50 -3.13 -5.43 19.94
N GLY A 51 -1.99 -4.96 20.47
CA GLY A 51 -1.49 -3.62 20.19
C GLY A 51 -1.18 -3.38 18.72
N PHE A 52 -0.65 -4.40 18.04
CA PHE A 52 -0.41 -4.34 16.61
C PHE A 52 -1.70 -4.09 15.83
N TYR A 53 -2.76 -4.85 16.12
CA TYR A 53 -4.02 -4.70 15.39
C TYR A 53 -4.70 -3.35 15.65
N ILE A 54 -4.67 -2.84 16.88
CA ILE A 54 -5.23 -1.50 17.20
C ILE A 54 -4.46 -0.42 16.45
N LEU A 55 -3.13 -0.43 16.53
CA LEU A 55 -2.29 0.58 15.87
C LEU A 55 -2.45 0.49 14.35
N PHE A 56 -2.46 -0.73 13.81
CA PHE A 56 -2.70 -0.98 12.40
C PHE A 56 -4.06 -0.45 11.95
N ALA A 57 -5.13 -0.68 12.71
CA ALA A 57 -6.46 -0.17 12.39
C ALA A 57 -6.51 1.36 12.38
N LEU A 58 -5.87 2.03 13.34
CA LEU A 58 -5.77 3.50 13.37
C LEU A 58 -5.00 4.03 12.15
N VAL A 59 -3.84 3.43 11.86
CA VAL A 59 -2.98 3.79 10.72
C VAL A 59 -3.71 3.61 9.39
N VAL A 60 -4.39 2.48 9.20
CA VAL A 60 -5.15 2.19 7.97
C VAL A 60 -6.33 3.15 7.83
N THR A 61 -7.07 3.42 8.91
CA THR A 61 -8.21 4.36 8.88
C THR A 61 -7.76 5.76 8.45
N GLN A 62 -6.63 6.24 8.95
CA GLN A 62 -6.07 7.54 8.56
C GLN A 62 -5.51 7.52 7.13
N SER A 63 -4.80 6.45 6.74
CA SER A 63 -4.25 6.28 5.38
C SER A 63 -5.34 6.32 4.31
N VAL A 64 -6.47 5.64 4.55
CA VAL A 64 -7.57 5.51 3.57
C VAL A 64 -8.19 6.87 3.24
N GLN A 65 -8.27 7.78 4.21
CA GLN A 65 -8.83 9.12 4.00
C GLN A 65 -7.94 9.98 3.09
N LEU A 66 -6.61 9.80 3.14
CA LEU A 66 -5.65 10.58 2.37
C LEU A 66 -5.40 10.03 0.97
N VAL A 67 -5.25 8.71 0.87
CA VAL A 67 -4.75 8.04 -0.34
C VAL A 67 -5.86 7.30 -1.09
N GLY A 68 -7.00 7.06 -0.43
CA GLY A 68 -8.11 6.30 -0.97
C GLY A 68 -8.06 4.81 -0.59
N VAL A 69 -9.25 4.24 -0.42
CA VAL A 69 -9.45 2.88 0.07
C VAL A 69 -8.83 1.80 -0.84
N TYR A 70 -8.92 2.00 -2.15
CA TYR A 70 -8.42 1.04 -3.14
C TYR A 70 -6.90 0.87 -3.08
N LEU A 71 -6.17 1.98 -3.04
CA LEU A 71 -4.71 1.95 -3.03
C LEU A 71 -4.16 1.40 -1.71
N VAL A 72 -4.80 1.72 -0.58
CA VAL A 72 -4.40 1.15 0.72
C VAL A 72 -4.63 -0.36 0.74
N PHE A 73 -5.80 -0.86 0.33
CA PHE A 73 -6.02 -2.30 0.30
C PHE A 73 -5.12 -3.02 -0.71
N ALA A 74 -4.91 -2.46 -1.91
CA ALA A 74 -4.04 -3.07 -2.91
C ALA A 74 -2.58 -3.17 -2.44
N SER A 75 -2.05 -2.11 -1.81
CA SER A 75 -0.68 -2.09 -1.27
C SER A 75 -0.48 -3.04 -0.08
N LEU A 76 -1.55 -3.43 0.61
CA LEU A 76 -1.50 -4.45 1.65
C LEU A 76 -1.65 -5.87 1.08
N ILE A 77 -2.54 -6.07 0.12
CA ILE A 77 -2.89 -7.39 -0.42
C ILE A 77 -1.82 -7.91 -1.38
N ILE A 78 -1.43 -7.10 -2.38
CA ILE A 78 -0.60 -7.55 -3.50
C ILE A 78 0.82 -7.94 -3.04
N PRO A 79 1.54 -7.12 -2.27
CA PRO A 79 2.86 -7.49 -1.77
C PRO A 79 2.81 -8.69 -0.81
N ALA A 80 1.79 -8.78 0.04
CA ALA A 80 1.61 -9.91 0.96
C ALA A 80 1.36 -11.23 0.21
N LEU A 81 0.58 -11.18 -0.87
CA LEU A 81 0.30 -12.34 -1.71
C LEU A 81 1.53 -12.76 -2.51
N ALA A 82 2.34 -11.80 -2.99
CA ALA A 82 3.62 -12.08 -3.64
C ALA A 82 4.58 -12.78 -2.67
N ALA A 83 4.73 -12.20 -1.48
CA ALA A 83 5.58 -12.69 -0.41
C ALA A 83 5.23 -14.12 0.02
N LYS A 84 3.93 -14.46 0.14
CA LYS A 84 3.47 -15.78 0.61
C LYS A 84 3.90 -16.95 -0.28
N ARG A 85 4.25 -16.70 -1.55
CA ARG A 85 4.74 -17.75 -2.47
C ARG A 85 6.18 -18.18 -2.18
N TYR A 86 6.94 -17.39 -1.43
CA TYR A 86 8.35 -17.63 -1.17
C TYR A 86 8.59 -18.13 0.27
N PRO A 87 9.68 -18.88 0.52
CA PRO A 87 10.02 -19.36 1.86
C PRO A 87 10.27 -18.20 2.84
N ALA A 88 10.12 -18.49 4.14
CA ALA A 88 10.12 -17.49 5.21
C ALA A 88 11.34 -16.54 5.20
N GLY A 89 12.52 -17.01 4.77
CA GLY A 89 13.75 -16.21 4.73
C GLY A 89 13.74 -15.06 3.71
N VAL A 90 13.02 -15.20 2.59
CA VAL A 90 12.96 -14.18 1.53
C VAL A 90 11.58 -13.53 1.41
N ARG A 91 10.58 -14.04 2.14
CA ARG A 91 9.19 -13.56 2.13
C ARG A 91 9.08 -12.04 2.31
N LEU A 92 9.78 -11.48 3.30
CA LEU A 92 9.75 -10.03 3.55
C LEU A 92 10.39 -9.24 2.40
N ILE A 93 11.53 -9.72 1.90
CA ILE A 93 12.27 -9.06 0.81
C ILE A 93 11.42 -9.00 -0.45
N VAL A 94 10.80 -10.12 -0.85
CA VAL A 94 9.94 -10.19 -2.04
C VAL A 94 8.76 -9.23 -1.91
N GLY A 95 8.11 -9.18 -0.74
CA GLY A 95 7.03 -8.23 -0.49
C GLY A 95 7.48 -6.78 -0.68
N TYR A 96 8.61 -6.40 -0.06
CA TYR A 96 9.16 -5.04 -0.22
C TYR A 96 9.52 -4.71 -1.66
N VAL A 97 10.17 -5.64 -2.37
CA VAL A 97 10.57 -5.43 -3.78
C VAL A 97 9.35 -5.26 -4.67
N VAL A 98 8.34 -6.13 -4.55
CA VAL A 98 7.09 -6.04 -5.33
C VAL A 98 6.37 -4.72 -5.05
N GLY A 99 6.24 -4.36 -3.77
CA GLY A 99 5.62 -3.11 -3.36
C GLY A 99 6.35 -1.88 -3.89
N MET A 100 7.68 -1.83 -3.72
CA MET A 100 8.52 -0.71 -4.15
C MET A 100 8.50 -0.55 -5.67
N LEU A 101 8.68 -1.63 -6.43
CA LEU A 101 8.63 -1.60 -7.89
C LEU A 101 7.26 -1.16 -8.40
N GLY A 102 6.17 -1.69 -7.81
CA GLY A 102 4.81 -1.30 -8.20
C GLY A 102 4.51 0.18 -7.92
N TYR A 103 4.96 0.71 -6.78
CA TYR A 103 4.81 2.13 -6.47
C TYR A 103 5.63 3.03 -7.41
N ILE A 104 6.90 2.69 -7.66
CA ILE A 104 7.75 3.48 -8.58
C ILE A 104 7.17 3.46 -9.99
N ALA A 105 6.83 2.29 -10.51
CA ALA A 105 6.23 2.16 -11.84
C ALA A 105 4.89 2.90 -11.93
N GLY A 106 4.06 2.82 -10.88
CA GLY A 106 2.78 3.51 -10.80
C GLY A 106 2.90 5.03 -10.77
N LEU A 107 3.87 5.56 -10.02
CA LEU A 107 4.14 7.00 -9.96
C LEU A 107 4.69 7.52 -11.29
N VAL A 108 5.64 6.82 -11.91
CA VAL A 108 6.19 7.20 -13.22
C VAL A 108 5.10 7.16 -14.28
N ALA A 109 4.29 6.10 -14.34
CA ALA A 109 3.18 6.01 -15.28
C ALA A 109 2.14 7.11 -15.02
N SER A 110 1.79 7.39 -13.76
CA SER A 110 0.85 8.46 -13.42
C SER A 110 1.36 9.82 -13.88
N SER A 111 2.67 10.08 -13.77
CA SER A 111 3.28 11.35 -14.20
C SER A 111 3.35 11.53 -15.72
N LEU A 112 3.31 10.43 -16.49
CA LEU A 112 3.34 10.47 -17.95
C LEU A 112 1.96 10.56 -18.58
N PHE A 113 0.94 10.05 -17.91
CA PHE A 113 -0.41 9.90 -18.46
C PHE A 113 -1.45 10.80 -17.79
N ASP A 114 -1.07 11.64 -16.82
CA ASP A 114 -1.95 12.53 -16.04
C ASP A 114 -3.21 11.84 -15.46
N LEU A 115 -3.11 10.52 -15.23
CA LEU A 115 -4.17 9.66 -14.72
C LEU A 115 -4.24 9.72 -13.18
N PRO A 116 -5.41 9.40 -12.56
CA PRO A 116 -5.54 9.33 -11.11
C PRO A 116 -4.51 8.39 -10.47
N THR A 117 -3.58 8.95 -9.69
CA THR A 117 -2.40 8.24 -9.16
C THR A 117 -2.75 6.99 -8.35
N GLY A 118 -3.86 7.04 -7.60
CA GLY A 118 -4.36 5.90 -6.84
C GLY A 118 -4.63 4.67 -7.73
N ALA A 119 -5.36 4.85 -8.83
CA ALA A 119 -5.72 3.77 -9.75
C ALA A 119 -4.48 3.25 -10.51
N VAL A 120 -3.61 4.15 -10.95
CA VAL A 120 -2.40 3.77 -11.70
C VAL A 120 -1.45 2.95 -10.85
N ILE A 121 -1.25 3.29 -9.58
CA ILE A 121 -0.40 2.50 -8.68
C ILE A 121 -1.00 1.11 -8.43
N VAL A 122 -2.32 0.98 -8.28
CA VAL A 122 -2.97 -0.34 -8.15
C VAL A 122 -2.70 -1.21 -9.37
N VAL A 123 -2.86 -0.64 -10.58
CA VAL A 123 -2.59 -1.36 -11.83
C VAL A 123 -1.10 -1.72 -11.96
N ALA A 124 -0.19 -0.82 -11.57
CA ALA A 124 1.24 -1.09 -11.59
C ALA A 124 1.65 -2.18 -10.58
N LEU A 125 1.10 -2.17 -9.37
CA LEU A 125 1.29 -3.24 -8.39
C LEU A 125 0.83 -4.59 -8.95
N LEU A 126 -0.32 -4.64 -9.63
CA LEU A 126 -0.80 -5.85 -10.30
C LEU A 126 0.12 -6.27 -11.45
N ALA A 127 0.58 -5.33 -12.27
CA ALA A 127 1.49 -5.60 -13.38
C ALA A 127 2.84 -6.17 -12.91
N VAL A 128 3.35 -5.73 -11.76
CA VAL A 128 4.55 -6.31 -11.12
C VAL A 128 4.24 -7.64 -10.44
N PHE A 129 3.07 -7.80 -9.86
CA PHE A 129 2.67 -9.03 -9.18
C PHE A 129 2.45 -10.20 -10.12
N ILE A 130 1.84 -10.00 -11.29
CA ILE A 130 1.55 -11.06 -12.27
C ILE A 130 2.81 -11.88 -12.63
N PRO A 131 3.94 -11.28 -13.07
CA PRO A 131 5.13 -12.06 -13.37
C PRO A 131 5.71 -12.75 -12.13
N VAL A 132 5.70 -12.09 -10.96
CA VAL A 132 6.14 -12.71 -9.70
C VAL A 132 5.23 -13.88 -9.30
N ALA A 133 3.94 -13.82 -9.64
CA ALA A 133 2.99 -14.90 -9.41
C ALA A 133 3.16 -16.06 -10.40
N LEU A 134 3.53 -15.77 -11.65
CA LEU A 134 3.72 -16.77 -12.70
C LEU A 134 5.08 -17.49 -12.60
N PHE A 135 6.15 -16.76 -12.28
CA PHE A 135 7.51 -17.29 -12.17
C PHE A 135 7.95 -17.61 -10.74
N GLY A 136 7.14 -17.24 -9.74
CA GLY A 136 7.41 -17.56 -8.35
C GLY A 136 7.29 -19.06 -8.08
N PRO A 137 8.11 -19.63 -7.18
CA PRO A 137 8.05 -21.03 -6.83
C PRO A 137 6.64 -21.37 -6.34
N GLY A 138 5.91 -22.17 -7.13
CA GLY A 138 4.56 -22.59 -6.80
C GLY A 138 4.56 -23.32 -5.46
N SER A 139 3.53 -23.10 -4.63
CA SER A 139 3.41 -23.70 -3.31
C SER A 139 3.41 -25.25 -3.28
N GLY A 140 3.47 -25.90 -4.45
CA GLY A 140 3.66 -27.35 -4.59
C GLY A 140 5.06 -27.84 -4.18
N GLU A 141 6.11 -27.02 -4.28
CA GLU A 141 7.48 -27.49 -3.94
C GLU A 141 7.75 -27.53 -2.42
N GLN A 142 7.03 -26.71 -1.65
CA GLN A 142 7.12 -26.66 -0.19
C GLN A 142 6.43 -27.87 0.48
N ALA A 143 5.41 -28.45 -0.16
CA ALA A 143 4.73 -29.65 0.33
C ALA A 143 5.60 -30.90 0.19
N VAL A 144 6.42 -30.99 -0.86
CA VAL A 144 7.32 -32.13 -1.09
C VAL A 144 8.50 -32.11 -0.12
N LYS A 145 9.08 -30.93 0.19
CA LYS A 145 10.23 -30.82 1.12
C LYS A 145 9.92 -31.10 2.60
N HIS A 146 8.66 -31.09 3.01
CA HIS A 146 8.27 -31.54 4.36
C HIS A 146 7.83 -33.01 4.40
N ALA A 147 7.72 -33.67 3.26
CA ALA A 147 7.31 -35.08 3.15
C ALA A 147 8.48 -36.05 2.85
N THR A 148 9.70 -35.53 2.65
CA THR A 148 10.97 -36.28 2.56
C THR A 148 11.90 -35.86 3.68
#